data_AF-A0AAQ3Q610-F1
#
_entry.id   AF-A0AAQ3Q610-F1
#
_cell.length_a   1.000
_cell.length_b   1.000
_cell.length_c   1.000
_cell.angle_alpha   90.00
_cell.angle_beta   90.00
_cell.angle_gamma   90.00
#
_symmetry.space_group_name_H-M   'P 1'
#
loop_
_entity.id
_entity.type
_entity.pdbx_description
1 polymer ?
#
loop_
_entity_poly.entity_id
_entity_poly.type
_entity_poly.pdbx_seq_one_letter_code
_entity_poly.pdbx_strand_id
1 'polypeptide(L)'
;MHLLFVRLNELRESWEWFLEEFANCILEITSLSIMSDRNPSILAAVRTVFPKIHHRYCMVHLAKNLVHDVRSRAGVGFFWGSARATSLHSFNEYVEDVGSSSVKL
;
A
#
# COMPACT_ATOMS: atom_id res chain seq x y z
N MET A 1 13.97 -23.71 -16.83
CA MET A 1 13.70 -22.29 -16.56
C MET A 1 13.06 -22.21 -15.18
N HIS A 2 13.90 -22.34 -14.15
CA HIS A 2 13.50 -22.45 -12.75
C HIS A 2 13.34 -21.03 -12.18
N LEU A 3 12.21 -20.78 -11.54
CA LEU A 3 11.81 -19.55 -10.85
C LEU A 3 12.73 -19.25 -9.65
N LEU A 4 13.99 -18.90 -9.90
CA LEU A 4 14.98 -18.58 -8.88
C LEU A 4 14.95 -17.11 -8.40
N PHE A 5 13.97 -16.30 -8.80
CA PHE A 5 13.95 -14.86 -8.49
C PHE A 5 13.11 -14.44 -7.26
N VAL A 6 12.41 -15.35 -6.57
CA VAL A 6 11.56 -15.00 -5.40
C VAL A 6 12.35 -14.98 -4.08
N ARG A 7 13.63 -14.58 -4.10
CA ARG A 7 14.48 -14.54 -2.89
C ARG A 7 15.58 -13.47 -2.92
N LEU A 8 15.50 -12.49 -3.81
CA LEU A 8 16.22 -11.26 -3.55
C LEU A 8 15.44 -10.52 -2.47
N ASN A 9 16.13 -10.25 -1.37
CA ASN A 9 15.70 -9.47 -0.21
C ASN A 9 14.84 -8.25 -0.65
N GLU A 10 13.96 -7.70 0.20
CA GLU A 10 13.10 -6.53 -0.12
C GLU A 10 13.89 -5.21 -0.28
N LEU A 11 14.94 -5.24 -1.11
CA LEU A 11 15.81 -4.15 -1.47
C LEU A 11 15.24 -3.41 -2.67
N ARG A 12 15.64 -2.15 -2.77
CA ARG A 12 15.18 -1.26 -3.83
C ARG A 12 15.52 -1.83 -5.21
N GLU A 13 16.72 -2.37 -5.38
CA GLU A 13 17.22 -2.90 -6.66
C GLU A 13 16.36 -4.07 -7.17
N SER A 14 15.85 -4.91 -6.27
CA SER A 14 14.99 -6.04 -6.62
C SER A 14 13.61 -5.59 -7.08
N TRP A 15 13.07 -4.54 -6.43
CA TRP A 15 11.82 -3.91 -6.85
C TRP A 15 11.96 -3.13 -8.15
N GLU A 16 13.08 -2.43 -8.36
CA GLU A 16 13.37 -1.72 -9.62
C GLU A 16 13.39 -2.71 -10.78
N TRP A 17 14.17 -3.80 -10.69
CA TRP A 17 14.19 -4.85 -11.71
C TRP A 17 12.80 -5.42 -11.99
N PHE A 18 12.04 -5.78 -10.96
CA PHE A 18 10.68 -6.32 -11.14
C PHE A 18 9.75 -5.34 -11.85
N LEU A 19 9.81 -4.05 -11.49
CA LEU A 19 8.97 -3.01 -12.08
C LEU A 19 9.37 -2.68 -13.53
N GLU A 20 10.66 -2.77 -13.88
CA GLU A 20 11.15 -2.64 -15.24
C GLU A 20 10.65 -3.79 -16.14
N GLU A 21 10.77 -5.03 -15.66
CA GLU A 21 10.21 -6.20 -16.37
C GLU A 21 8.69 -6.08 -16.52
N PHE A 22 8.00 -5.61 -15.47
CA PHE A 22 6.58 -5.33 -15.53
C PHE A 22 6.25 -4.26 -16.57
N ALA A 23 7.02 -3.17 -16.65
CA ALA A 23 6.85 -2.11 -17.65
C ALA A 23 6.99 -2.64 -19.08
N ASN A 24 7.94 -3.56 -19.32
CA ASN A 24 8.16 -4.17 -20.63
C ASN A 24 7.00 -5.09 -21.06
N CYS A 25 6.30 -5.70 -20.10
CA CYS A 25 5.18 -6.60 -20.37
C CYS A 25 3.85 -5.88 -20.60
N ILE A 26 3.66 -4.68 -20.07
CA ILE A 26 2.40 -3.95 -20.22
C ILE A 26 2.40 -3.14 -21.52
N LEU A 27 1.31 -3.25 -22.29
CA LEU A 27 1.05 -2.34 -23.41
C LEU A 27 0.77 -0.91 -22.87
N GLU A 28 0.84 0.11 -23.72
CA GLU A 28 0.62 1.51 -23.32
C GLU A 28 -0.78 1.72 -22.70
N ILE A 29 -0.88 1.56 -21.38
CA ILE A 29 -2.08 1.82 -20.59
C ILE A 29 -2.05 3.28 -20.15
N THR A 30 -2.99 4.08 -20.66
CA THR A 30 -3.07 5.53 -20.41
C THR A 30 -3.44 5.90 -18.97
N SER A 31 -3.95 4.96 -18.18
CA SER A 31 -4.41 5.19 -16.80
C SER A 31 -3.88 4.15 -15.81
N LEU A 32 -2.59 3.87 -15.85
CA LEU A 32 -1.96 2.96 -14.88
C LEU A 32 -1.87 3.61 -13.49
N SER A 33 -2.11 2.83 -12.44
CA SER A 33 -1.82 3.19 -11.05
C SER A 33 -1.22 1.98 -10.36
N ILE A 34 -0.17 2.19 -9.57
CA ILE A 34 0.50 1.12 -8.82
C ILE A 34 0.02 1.18 -7.37
N MET A 35 -0.40 0.03 -6.83
CA MET A 35 -0.80 -0.10 -5.43
C MET A 35 0.10 -1.12 -4.72
N SER A 36 0.79 -0.71 -3.66
CA SER A 36 1.71 -1.59 -2.91
C SER A 36 1.73 -1.27 -1.41
N ASP A 37 2.55 -1.99 -0.64
CA ASP A 37 2.89 -1.61 0.73
C ASP A 37 3.61 -0.24 0.79
N ARG A 38 3.68 0.35 1.98
CA ARG A 38 4.45 1.55 2.37
C ARG A 38 5.93 1.26 2.62
N ASN A 39 6.46 0.10 2.22
CA ASN A 39 7.89 -0.21 2.37
C ASN A 39 8.74 0.81 1.59
N PRO A 40 9.70 1.52 2.23
CA PRO A 40 10.54 2.52 1.59
C PRO A 40 11.26 2.05 0.32
N SER A 41 11.68 0.78 0.24
CA SER A 41 12.36 0.23 -0.93
C SER A 41 11.43 0.15 -2.14
N ILE A 42 10.17 -0.24 -1.93
CA ILE A 42 9.13 -0.24 -2.97
C ILE A 42 8.81 1.20 -3.40
N LEU A 43 8.66 2.12 -2.45
CA LEU A 43 8.36 3.53 -2.76
C LEU A 43 9.45 4.17 -3.61
N ALA A 44 10.71 3.88 -3.30
CA ALA A 44 11.84 4.35 -4.09
C ALA A 44 11.81 3.75 -5.51
N ALA A 45 11.63 2.43 -5.63
CA ALA A 45 11.61 1.75 -6.91
C ALA A 45 10.47 2.23 -7.83
N VAL A 46 9.26 2.41 -7.31
CA VAL A 46 8.13 2.95 -8.08
C VAL A 46 8.42 4.36 -8.59
N ARG A 47 9.04 5.22 -7.78
CA ARG A 47 9.43 6.57 -8.20
C ARG A 47 10.52 6.55 -9.27
N THR A 48 11.45 5.58 -9.21
CA THR A 48 12.49 5.40 -10.22
C THR A 48 11.90 4.97 -11.57
N VAL A 49 11.11 3.88 -11.58
CA VAL A 49 10.66 3.25 -12.83
C VAL A 49 9.41 3.94 -13.41
N PHE A 50 8.52 4.44 -12.56
CA PHE A 50 7.24 5.03 -12.95
C PHE A 50 7.02 6.44 -12.37
N PRO A 51 7.90 7.42 -12.65
CA PRO A 51 7.89 8.73 -11.97
C PRO A 51 6.61 9.56 -12.20
N LYS A 52 5.83 9.25 -13.24
CA LYS A 52 4.61 9.99 -13.62
C LYS A 52 3.31 9.30 -13.20
N ILE A 53 3.38 8.08 -12.68
CA ILE A 53 2.20 7.29 -12.32
C ILE A 53 1.83 7.53 -10.86
N HIS A 54 0.52 7.57 -10.60
CA HIS A 54 0.02 7.61 -9.24
C HIS A 54 0.34 6.30 -8.50
N HIS A 55 1.05 6.45 -7.39
CA HIS A 55 1.27 5.37 -6.43
C HIS A 55 0.23 5.47 -5.30
N ARG A 56 -0.36 4.34 -4.94
CA ARG A 56 -1.36 4.20 -3.87
C ARG A 56 -0.90 3.16 -2.86
N TYR A 57 -1.35 3.31 -1.63
CA TYR A 57 -1.10 2.31 -0.60
C TYR A 57 -2.17 1.23 -0.60
N CYS A 58 -1.72 -0.02 -0.54
CA CYS A 58 -2.60 -1.16 -0.49
C CYS A 58 -3.32 -1.21 0.86
N MET A 59 -4.62 -0.98 0.86
CA MET A 59 -5.44 -0.97 2.09
C MET A 59 -5.37 -2.29 2.86
N VAL A 60 -5.16 -3.42 2.18
CA VAL A 60 -4.97 -4.72 2.84
C VAL A 60 -3.67 -4.76 3.64
N HIS A 61 -2.57 -4.27 3.09
CA HIS A 61 -1.29 -4.17 3.80
C HIS A 61 -1.35 -3.11 4.91
N LEU A 62 -2.02 -1.98 4.65
CA LEU A 62 -2.29 -0.98 5.68
C LEU A 62 -3.06 -1.58 6.86
N ALA A 63 -4.10 -2.37 6.61
CA ALA A 63 -4.86 -3.03 7.68
C ALA A 63 -4.00 -4.02 8.47
N LYS A 64 -3.15 -4.82 7.79
CA LYS A 64 -2.23 -5.75 8.45
C LYS A 64 -1.24 -5.03 9.36
N ASN A 65 -0.65 -3.94 8.89
CA ASN A 65 0.29 -3.14 9.67
C ASN A 65 -0.43 -2.41 10.82
N LEU A 66 -1.65 -1.94 10.57
CA LEU A 66 -2.48 -1.25 11.55
C LEU A 66 -2.86 -2.16 12.73
N VAL A 67 -3.04 -3.48 12.54
CA VAL A 67 -3.34 -4.43 13.63
C VAL A 67 -2.31 -4.37 14.76
N HIS A 68 -1.06 -3.98 14.48
CA HIS A 68 -0.03 -3.81 15.51
C HIS A 68 -0.25 -2.53 16.35
N ASP A 69 -0.91 -1.52 15.80
CA ASP A 69 -1.04 -0.18 16.38
C ASP A 69 -2.42 0.10 17.01
N VAL A 70 -3.45 -0.68 16.66
CA VAL A 70 -4.81 -0.60 17.26
C VAL A 70 -5.07 -1.70 18.26
N ARG A 71 -5.64 -1.33 19.41
CA ARG A 71 -5.87 -2.22 20.56
C ARG A 71 -7.02 -3.21 20.36
N SER A 72 -7.86 -3.04 19.33
CA SER A 72 -9.12 -3.75 19.23
C SER A 72 -9.50 -4.12 17.80
N ARG A 73 -10.27 -5.22 17.66
CA ARG A 73 -10.93 -5.57 16.39
C ARG A 73 -11.87 -4.46 15.90
N ALA A 74 -12.44 -3.67 16.82
CA ALA A 74 -13.26 -2.52 16.47
C ALA A 74 -12.45 -1.45 15.73
N GLY A 75 -11.21 -1.16 16.16
CA GLY A 75 -10.31 -0.22 15.46
C GLY A 75 -10.03 -0.63 14.01
N VAL A 76 -9.81 -1.92 13.75
CA VAL A 76 -9.67 -2.46 12.39
C VAL A 76 -10.98 -2.35 11.61
N GLY A 77 -12.13 -2.53 12.28
CA GLY A 77 -13.45 -2.31 11.72
C GLY A 77 -13.66 -0.87 11.26
N PHE A 78 -13.29 0.12 12.08
CA PHE A 78 -13.37 1.54 11.74
C PHE A 78 -12.44 1.89 10.57
N PHE A 79 -11.25 1.29 10.48
CA PHE A 79 -10.37 1.47 9.32
C PHE A 79 -11.03 1.00 8.02
N TRP A 80 -11.66 -0.17 8.02
CA TRP A 80 -12.40 -0.63 6.84
C TRP A 80 -13.66 0.18 6.58
N GLY A 81 -14.28 0.74 7.63
CA GLY A 81 -15.35 1.73 7.54
C GLY A 81 -14.90 2.97 6.77
N SER A 82 -13.76 3.57 7.15
CA SER A 82 -13.22 4.76 6.48
C SER A 82 -12.87 4.46 5.03
N ALA A 83 -12.25 3.32 4.75
CA ALA A 83 -11.91 2.87 3.40
C ALA A 83 -13.13 2.70 2.46
N ARG A 84 -14.32 2.48 3.01
CA ARG A 84 -15.58 2.28 2.27
C ARG A 84 -16.51 3.50 2.33
N ALA A 85 -16.14 4.54 3.07
CA ALA A 85 -16.97 5.72 3.22
C ALA A 85 -17.19 6.42 1.87
N THR A 86 -18.44 6.78 1.58
CA THR A 86 -18.83 7.49 0.35
C THR A 86 -18.94 9.00 0.54
N SER A 87 -18.77 9.49 1.78
CA SER A 87 -18.78 10.91 2.13
C SER A 87 -17.56 11.27 2.98
N LEU A 88 -17.10 12.52 2.87
CA LEU A 88 -16.01 13.03 3.69
C LEU A 88 -16.37 13.04 5.18
N HIS A 89 -17.64 13.30 5.50
CA HIS A 89 -18.13 13.31 6.88
C HIS A 89 -17.99 11.93 7.52
N SER A 90 -18.54 10.88 6.92
CA SER A 90 -18.44 9.51 7.45
C SER A 90 -17.00 9.01 7.46
N PHE A 91 -16.19 9.42 6.47
CA PHE A 91 -14.76 9.12 6.47
C PHE A 91 -14.07 9.70 7.72
N ASN A 92 -14.32 10.97 8.02
CA ASN A 92 -13.72 11.65 9.16
C ASN A 92 -14.14 11.03 10.49
N GLU A 93 -15.42 10.68 10.65
CA GLU A 93 -15.92 9.97 11.85
C GLU A 93 -15.17 8.65 12.08
N TYR A 94 -15.05 7.82 11.04
CA TYR A 94 -14.31 6.57 11.16
C TYR A 94 -12.81 6.78 11.46
N VAL A 95 -12.19 7.82 10.92
CA VAL A 95 -10.78 8.14 11.19
C VAL A 95 -10.58 8.57 12.65
N GLU A 96 -11.50 9.35 13.20
CA GLU A 96 -11.49 9.71 14.62
C GLU A 96 -11.65 8.47 15.53
N ASP A 97 -12.52 7.55 15.15
CA ASP A 97 -12.73 6.29 15.87
C ASP A 97 -11.51 5.36 15.81
N VAL A 98 -10.81 5.30 14.67
CA VAL A 98 -9.52 4.60 14.55
C VAL A 98 -8.50 5.19 15.51
N GLY A 99 -8.32 6.52 15.52
CA GLY A 99 -7.37 7.21 16.39
C GLY A 99 -7.66 7.03 17.88
N SER A 100 -8.95 7.00 18.25
CA SER A 100 -9.41 6.73 19.61
C SER A 100 -9.15 5.28 20.05
N SER A 101 -9.04 4.35 19.09
CA SER A 101 -8.76 2.93 19.31
C SER A 101 -7.27 2.58 19.29
N SER A 102 -6.40 3.51 18.90
CA SER A 102 -4.95 3.32 18.80
C SER A 102 -4.27 3.30 20.18
N VAL A 103 -3.14 2.61 20.28
CA VAL A 103 -2.28 2.65 21.47
C VAL A 103 -1.75 4.08 21.63
N LYS A 104 -2.10 4.78 22.71
CA LYS A 104 -1.39 6.01 23.10
C LYS A 104 0.04 5.62 23.47
N LEU A 105 1.02 6.13 22.73
CA LEU A 105 2.42 6.15 23.14
C LEU A 105 2.58 6.95 24.44
#